data_AF-A0A212ACW4-F1
#
_entry.id   AF-A0A212ACW4-F1
#
_cell.length_a   1.000
_cell.length_b   1.000
_cell.length_c   1.000
_cell.angle_alpha   90.00
_cell.angle_beta   90.00
_cell.angle_gamma   90.00
#
_symmetry.space_group_name_H-M   'P 1'
#
loop_
_entity.id
_entity.type
_entity.pdbx_description
1 polymer ?
#
loop_
_entity_poly.entity_id
_entity_poly.type
_entity_poly.pdbx_seq_one_letter_code
_entity_poly.pdbx_strand_id
1 'polypeptide(L)'
;MPSLCRAARRAGALPRPAKRLAFLALLGLAACAPARPDPATLSARYERLPIFRLWEVQGQPPSETDLMIVEAELGARGQMRFGGRHLGNISASAVGKPRFPRPGEPGMKRSCGEFTSPAAAQRVFLAAGGPERDTYGLDPDGDGFACAWGETLQQNRDKSDTTARRYQRNENGYCYYNSGEDRIYVSRMFCA
;
A
#
# COMPACT_ATOMS: atom_id res chain seq x y z
N MET A 1 38.22 16.90 44.48
CA MET A 1 38.12 16.34 45.84
C MET A 1 37.76 14.86 45.74
N PRO A 2 38.66 13.96 46.16
CA PRO A 2 38.43 12.51 46.28
C PRO A 2 37.96 12.16 47.71
N SER A 3 37.74 10.86 47.97
CA SER A 3 37.67 10.16 49.27
C SER A 3 36.32 9.43 49.46
N LEU A 4 36.22 8.12 49.16
CA LEU A 4 36.73 6.92 49.87
C LEU A 4 35.79 6.44 50.99
N CYS A 5 35.34 5.18 50.88
CA CYS A 5 35.70 4.06 51.78
C CYS A 5 34.72 2.88 51.53
N ARG A 6 35.17 1.74 50.99
CA ARG A 6 35.98 0.64 51.60
C ARG A 6 35.07 -0.27 52.46
N ALA A 7 34.58 -1.40 51.94
CA ALA A 7 35.20 -2.73 51.76
C ALA A 7 35.02 -3.68 52.95
N ALA A 8 34.63 -4.94 52.68
CA ALA A 8 35.15 -6.10 53.39
C ALA A 8 35.02 -7.38 52.54
N ARG A 9 36.15 -8.05 52.37
CA ARG A 9 36.36 -9.35 51.74
C ARG A 9 35.82 -10.48 52.62
N ARG A 10 35.50 -11.63 52.03
CA ARG A 10 36.11 -12.91 52.42
C ARG A 10 36.10 -13.90 51.25
N ALA A 11 37.20 -14.63 51.17
CA ALA A 11 37.58 -15.56 50.12
C ALA A 11 36.93 -16.94 50.31
N GLY A 12 36.82 -17.72 49.24
CA GLY A 12 36.47 -19.13 49.33
C GLY A 12 36.39 -19.84 47.98
N ALA A 13 37.47 -20.55 47.64
CA ALA A 13 37.55 -21.73 46.78
C ALA A 13 37.15 -21.64 45.28
N LEU A 14 38.17 -21.71 44.43
CA LEU A 14 38.08 -22.19 43.04
C LEU A 14 37.95 -23.72 42.99
N PRO A 15 37.01 -24.28 42.21
CA PRO A 15 37.19 -25.57 41.57
C PRO A 15 37.45 -25.45 40.07
N ARG A 16 38.17 -26.46 39.57
CA ARG A 16 38.81 -26.64 38.26
C ARG A 16 37.85 -26.76 37.06
N PRO A 17 38.37 -26.63 35.81
CA PRO A 17 37.60 -26.25 34.63
C PRO A 17 36.86 -27.43 34.00
N ALA A 18 35.62 -27.22 33.58
CA ALA A 18 34.95 -28.17 32.70
C ALA A 18 33.99 -27.45 31.74
N LYS A 19 34.29 -27.68 30.45
CA LYS A 19 33.42 -27.52 29.27
C LYS A 19 33.12 -26.07 28.86
N ARG A 20 33.90 -25.64 27.87
CA ARG A 20 33.65 -24.49 27.00
C ARG A 20 32.21 -24.54 26.48
N LEU A 21 31.30 -23.78 27.08
CA LEU A 21 30.14 -23.27 26.36
C LEU A 21 30.65 -22.07 25.57
N ALA A 22 31.01 -22.32 24.31
CA ALA A 22 31.11 -21.26 23.33
C ALA A 22 29.71 -20.65 23.20
N PHE A 23 29.47 -19.54 23.89
CA PHE A 23 28.42 -18.62 23.51
C PHE A 23 28.82 -18.09 22.12
N LEU A 24 28.33 -18.74 21.07
CA LEU A 24 28.23 -18.13 19.75
C LEU A 24 27.27 -16.97 19.93
N ALA A 25 27.83 -15.78 20.20
CA ALA A 25 27.14 -14.54 19.98
C ALA A 25 26.80 -14.51 18.49
N LEU A 26 25.58 -14.90 18.14
CA LEU A 26 24.97 -14.48 16.88
C LEU A 26 24.90 -12.96 16.95
N LEU A 27 25.94 -12.29 16.45
CA LEU A 27 25.85 -10.91 15.99
C LEU A 27 24.74 -10.90 14.93
N GLY A 28 23.53 -10.53 15.34
CA GLY A 28 22.45 -10.25 14.42
C GLY A 28 22.94 -9.14 13.49
N LEU A 29 23.17 -9.48 12.23
CA LEU A 29 23.32 -8.48 11.18
C LEU A 29 22.00 -7.71 11.13
N ALA A 30 21.98 -6.52 11.74
CA ALA A 30 20.92 -5.54 11.53
C ALA A 30 20.99 -5.14 10.05
N ALA A 31 20.28 -5.89 9.20
CA ALA A 31 20.12 -5.55 7.80
C ALA A 31 19.36 -4.22 7.75
N CYS A 32 20.08 -3.13 7.50
CA CYS A 32 19.47 -1.85 7.18
C CYS A 32 18.77 -2.01 5.83
N ALA A 33 17.46 -2.24 5.84
CA ALA A 33 16.67 -2.07 4.64
C ALA A 33 16.84 -0.62 4.17
N PRO A 34 17.07 -0.37 2.86
CA PRO A 34 17.16 1.00 2.37
C PRO A 34 15.86 1.74 2.69
N ALA A 35 15.98 3.02 3.04
CA ALA A 35 14.82 3.88 3.24
C ALA A 35 13.93 3.83 1.98
N ARG A 36 12.62 3.68 2.17
CA ARG A 36 11.68 3.72 1.05
C ARG A 36 11.77 5.08 0.36
N PRO A 37 11.71 5.15 -0.98
CA PRO A 37 11.64 6.42 -1.67
C PRO A 37 10.42 7.21 -1.19
N ASP A 38 10.52 8.53 -1.18
CA ASP A 38 9.39 9.39 -0.84
C ASP A 38 8.28 9.30 -1.90
N PRO A 39 7.02 9.64 -1.54
CA PRO A 39 5.87 9.56 -2.46
C PRO A 39 6.04 10.36 -3.76
N ALA A 40 6.78 11.47 -3.76
CA ALA A 40 7.01 12.27 -4.97
C ALA A 40 7.96 11.54 -5.93
N THR A 41 9.03 10.95 -5.40
CA THR A 41 9.94 10.10 -6.19
C THR A 41 9.22 8.88 -6.78
N LEU A 42 8.35 8.23 -6.01
CA LEU A 42 7.53 7.11 -6.50
C LEU A 42 6.53 7.56 -7.58
N SER A 43 5.84 8.68 -7.38
CA SER A 43 4.92 9.28 -8.35
C SER A 43 5.63 9.53 -9.68
N ALA A 44 6.77 10.22 -9.66
CA ALA A 44 7.55 10.50 -10.86
C ALA A 44 8.03 9.23 -11.59
N ARG A 45 8.30 8.14 -10.84
CA ARG A 45 8.65 6.84 -11.43
C ARG A 45 7.47 6.19 -12.14
N TYR A 46 6.31 6.12 -11.48
CA TYR A 46 5.13 5.47 -12.03
C TYR A 46 4.52 6.23 -13.21
N GLU A 47 4.63 7.56 -13.22
CA GLU A 47 4.26 8.40 -14.37
C GLU A 47 4.99 8.04 -15.68
N ARG A 48 6.20 7.49 -15.59
CA ARG A 48 6.98 7.09 -16.77
C ARG A 48 6.73 5.65 -17.22
N LEU A 49 5.96 4.87 -16.46
CA LEU A 49 5.67 3.49 -16.84
C LEU A 49 4.55 3.41 -17.87
N PRO A 50 4.61 2.45 -18.81
CA PRO A 50 3.48 2.16 -19.68
C PRO A 50 2.32 1.52 -18.90
N ILE A 51 1.09 1.68 -19.41
CA ILE A 51 -0.15 1.27 -18.73
C ILE A 51 -0.11 -0.18 -18.23
N PHE A 52 0.42 -1.12 -19.01
CA PHE A 52 0.47 -2.53 -18.62
C PHE A 52 1.34 -2.78 -17.37
N ARG A 53 2.45 -2.06 -17.22
CA ARG A 53 3.32 -2.17 -16.04
C ARG A 53 2.65 -1.62 -14.79
N LEU A 54 1.82 -0.58 -14.94
CA LEU A 54 1.03 -0.06 -13.83
C LEU A 54 0.01 -1.10 -13.35
N TRP A 55 -0.67 -1.81 -14.26
CA TRP A 55 -1.59 -2.89 -13.89
C TRP A 55 -0.89 -4.08 -13.23
N GLU A 56 0.36 -4.39 -13.62
CA GLU A 56 1.16 -5.39 -12.91
C GLU A 56 1.43 -4.97 -11.47
N VAL A 57 1.86 -3.73 -11.25
CA VAL A 57 2.14 -3.21 -9.89
C VAL A 57 0.86 -3.13 -9.06
N GLN A 58 -0.26 -2.68 -9.64
CA GLN A 58 -1.55 -2.64 -8.96
C GLN A 58 -1.96 -4.02 -8.44
N GLY A 59 -1.61 -5.09 -9.15
CA GLY A 59 -2.00 -6.43 -8.75
C GLY A 59 -1.20 -7.05 -7.62
N GLN A 60 0.03 -6.60 -7.41
CA GLN A 60 0.89 -7.00 -6.30
C GLN A 60 1.70 -5.79 -5.84
N PRO A 61 1.05 -4.81 -5.19
CA PRO A 61 1.70 -3.56 -4.85
C PRO A 61 2.73 -3.82 -3.74
N PRO A 62 3.98 -3.30 -3.86
CA PRO A 62 5.01 -3.48 -2.83
C PRO A 62 4.65 -2.86 -1.48
N SER A 63 3.79 -1.83 -1.49
CA SER A 63 3.28 -1.17 -0.29
C SER A 63 1.93 -0.53 -0.58
N GLU A 64 1.26 -0.06 0.48
CA GLU A 64 0.03 0.71 0.33
C GLU A 64 0.24 2.03 -0.43
N THR A 65 1.35 2.73 -0.18
CA THR A 65 1.72 3.94 -0.92
C THR A 65 1.88 3.67 -2.41
N ASP A 66 2.52 2.55 -2.77
CA ASP A 66 2.64 2.14 -4.18
C ASP A 66 1.27 1.87 -4.81
N LEU A 67 0.37 1.19 -4.09
CA LEU A 67 -1.00 0.96 -4.55
C LEU A 67 -1.73 2.28 -4.80
N MET A 68 -1.70 3.21 -3.84
CA MET A 68 -2.37 4.50 -3.94
C MET A 68 -1.87 5.31 -5.13
N ILE A 69 -0.55 5.37 -5.35
CA ILE A 69 0.06 6.10 -6.47
C ILE A 69 -0.29 5.45 -7.80
N VAL A 70 -0.14 4.13 -7.91
CA VAL A 70 -0.39 3.41 -9.16
C VAL A 70 -1.87 3.49 -9.54
N GLU A 71 -2.78 3.38 -8.58
CA GLU A 71 -4.20 3.52 -8.88
C GLU A 71 -4.58 4.95 -9.26
N ALA A 72 -4.01 5.96 -8.60
CA ALA A 72 -4.19 7.35 -9.01
C ALA A 72 -3.66 7.60 -10.43
N GLU A 73 -2.50 7.02 -10.79
CA GLU A 73 -1.93 7.13 -12.12
C GLU A 73 -2.79 6.46 -13.19
N LEU A 74 -3.25 5.23 -12.93
CA LEU A 74 -4.17 4.51 -13.81
C LEU A 74 -5.47 5.30 -14.00
N GLY A 75 -6.09 5.76 -12.91
CA GLY A 75 -7.31 6.56 -12.93
C GLY A 75 -7.16 7.86 -13.72
N ALA A 76 -6.05 8.57 -13.53
CA ALA A 76 -5.77 9.81 -14.25
C ALA A 76 -5.57 9.58 -15.76
N ARG A 77 -5.15 8.38 -16.16
CA ARG A 77 -5.08 7.93 -17.57
C ARG A 77 -6.38 7.30 -18.08
N GLY A 78 -7.47 7.40 -17.33
CA GLY A 78 -8.77 6.80 -17.67
C GLY A 78 -8.79 5.27 -17.64
N GLN A 79 -7.80 4.64 -17.02
CA GLN A 79 -7.67 3.18 -16.95
C GLN A 79 -8.40 2.64 -15.72
N MET A 80 -9.72 2.52 -15.80
CA MET A 80 -10.54 2.01 -14.68
C MET A 80 -10.65 0.47 -14.63
N ARG A 81 -10.23 -0.22 -15.71
CA ARG A 81 -10.30 -1.68 -15.83
C ARG A 81 -9.24 -2.20 -16.80
N PHE A 82 -8.72 -3.40 -16.55
CA PHE A 82 -7.90 -4.16 -17.49
C PHE A 82 -8.28 -5.64 -17.45
N GLY A 83 -8.85 -6.15 -18.55
CA GLY A 83 -9.44 -7.48 -18.55
C GLY A 83 -10.56 -7.61 -17.50
N GLY A 84 -10.44 -8.58 -16.60
CA GLY A 84 -11.37 -8.77 -15.47
C GLY A 84 -11.03 -7.99 -14.20
N ARG A 85 -9.87 -7.31 -14.17
CA ARG A 85 -9.38 -6.57 -13.01
C ARG A 85 -9.89 -5.14 -13.04
N HIS A 86 -10.42 -4.66 -11.92
CA HIS A 86 -10.96 -3.32 -11.78
C HIS A 86 -10.11 -2.50 -10.80
N LEU A 87 -9.97 -1.21 -11.12
CA LEU A 87 -9.31 -0.26 -10.25
C LEU A 87 -10.11 -0.09 -8.95
N GLY A 88 -9.45 -0.10 -7.80
CA GLY A 88 -10.14 -0.04 -6.51
C GLY A 88 -10.47 -1.38 -5.88
N ASN A 89 -10.28 -2.50 -6.59
CA ASN A 89 -10.54 -3.84 -6.02
C ASN A 89 -9.74 -4.13 -4.74
N ILE A 90 -8.60 -3.45 -4.54
CA ILE A 90 -7.76 -3.61 -3.35
C ILE A 90 -7.99 -2.45 -2.38
N SER A 91 -7.88 -1.21 -2.86
CA SER A 91 -7.86 0.00 -2.02
C SER A 91 -9.24 0.48 -1.56
N ALA A 92 -10.34 0.15 -2.27
CA ALA A 92 -11.67 0.69 -1.95
C ALA A 92 -12.18 0.26 -0.56
N SER A 93 -11.59 -0.78 0.02
CA SER A 93 -11.87 -1.22 1.39
C SER A 93 -11.33 -0.27 2.47
N ALA A 94 -10.41 0.63 2.12
CA ALA A 94 -9.81 1.62 3.02
C ALA A 94 -10.52 2.97 3.01
N VAL A 95 -11.37 3.22 2.01
CA VAL A 95 -12.11 4.48 1.83
C VAL A 95 -13.02 4.75 3.02
N GLY A 96 -13.00 5.99 3.51
CA GLY A 96 -13.73 6.49 4.68
C GLY A 96 -13.15 6.05 6.03
N LYS A 97 -12.05 5.29 6.06
CA LYS A 97 -11.39 4.92 7.31
C LYS A 97 -10.33 5.96 7.64
N PRO A 98 -10.46 6.73 8.74
CA PRO A 98 -9.45 7.72 9.12
C PRO A 98 -8.15 7.01 9.51
N ARG A 99 -7.09 7.22 8.75
CA ARG A 99 -5.78 6.56 8.92
C ARG A 99 -4.65 7.55 9.13
N PHE A 100 -4.83 8.77 8.65
CA PHE A 100 -3.82 9.83 8.71
C PHE A 100 -4.32 10.96 9.60
N PRO A 101 -3.57 11.34 10.64
CA PRO A 101 -3.93 12.48 11.46
C PRO A 101 -4.00 13.77 10.63
N ARG A 102 -5.00 14.60 10.89
CA ARG A 102 -5.16 15.94 10.29
C ARG A 102 -5.09 17.01 11.37
N PRO A 103 -3.88 17.33 11.88
CA PRO A 103 -3.72 18.38 12.88
C PRO A 103 -3.74 19.76 12.23
N GLY A 104 -4.93 20.34 12.11
CA GLY A 104 -5.13 21.76 11.76
C GLY A 104 -5.28 22.07 10.27
N GLU A 105 -5.46 23.36 9.99
CA GLU A 105 -5.72 23.90 8.66
C GLU A 105 -4.49 23.73 7.72
N PRO A 106 -4.71 23.35 6.45
CA PRO A 106 -3.62 23.15 5.50
C PRO A 106 -2.86 24.46 5.23
N GLY A 107 -1.55 24.34 4.99
CA GLY A 107 -0.69 25.50 4.73
C GLY A 107 -1.02 26.25 3.45
N MET A 108 -1.66 25.59 2.48
CA MET A 108 -2.16 26.17 1.23
C MET A 108 -3.45 25.44 0.86
N LYS A 109 -4.62 26.11 0.75
CA LYS A 109 -5.86 25.41 0.34
C LYS A 109 -5.96 25.33 -1.17
N ARG A 110 -6.26 24.15 -1.71
CA ARG A 110 -6.69 23.98 -3.11
C ARG A 110 -8.11 23.43 -3.16
N SER A 111 -8.88 23.85 -4.17
CA SER A 111 -10.22 23.31 -4.38
C SER A 111 -10.17 22.05 -5.23
N CYS A 112 -10.97 21.03 -4.87
CA CYS A 112 -11.12 19.83 -5.69
C CYS A 112 -11.63 20.12 -7.11
N GLY A 113 -12.32 21.23 -7.32
CA GLY A 113 -12.79 21.65 -8.65
C GLY A 113 -11.69 22.15 -9.59
N GLU A 114 -10.45 22.32 -9.12
CA GLU A 114 -9.31 22.74 -9.96
C GLU A 114 -8.71 21.59 -10.79
N PHE A 115 -9.02 20.34 -10.44
CA PHE A 115 -8.44 19.17 -11.08
C PHE A 115 -9.38 18.61 -12.15
N THR A 116 -8.80 18.07 -13.22
CA THR A 116 -9.57 17.50 -14.34
C THR A 116 -10.32 16.22 -13.96
N SER A 117 -9.93 15.56 -12.87
CA SER A 117 -10.61 14.39 -12.31
C SER A 117 -10.21 14.15 -10.84
N PRO A 118 -10.99 13.37 -10.07
CA PRO A 118 -10.59 12.91 -8.74
C PRO A 118 -9.23 12.20 -8.72
N ALA A 119 -8.94 11.39 -9.75
CA ALA A 119 -7.66 10.70 -9.87
C ALA A 119 -6.49 11.68 -10.10
N ALA A 120 -6.71 12.75 -10.87
CA ALA A 120 -5.71 13.81 -11.06
C ALA A 120 -5.44 14.57 -9.75
N ALA A 121 -6.49 14.84 -8.95
CA ALA A 121 -6.34 15.40 -7.62
C ALA A 121 -5.53 14.48 -6.70
N GLN A 122 -5.83 13.18 -6.70
CA GLN A 122 -5.10 12.18 -5.92
C GLN A 122 -3.61 12.14 -6.29
N ARG A 123 -3.26 12.19 -7.57
CA ARG A 123 -1.85 12.25 -8.00
C ARG A 123 -1.12 13.45 -7.41
N VAL A 124 -1.73 14.63 -7.49
CA VAL A 124 -1.13 15.86 -6.95
C VAL A 124 -1.00 15.79 -5.44
N PHE A 125 -2.01 15.26 -4.75
CA PHE A 125 -1.98 15.01 -3.31
C PHE A 125 -0.79 14.10 -2.91
N LEU A 126 -0.62 12.96 -3.58
CA LEU A 126 0.47 12.01 -3.31
C LEU A 126 1.84 12.60 -3.67
N ALA A 127 1.96 13.28 -4.81
CA ALA A 127 3.20 13.93 -5.21
C ALA A 127 3.62 15.08 -4.28
N ALA A 128 2.67 15.68 -3.55
CA ALA A 128 2.92 16.70 -2.54
C ALA A 128 3.26 16.15 -1.14
N GLY A 129 3.41 14.82 -1.02
CA GLY A 129 3.75 14.13 0.23
C GLY A 129 2.56 13.56 0.99
N GLY A 130 1.38 13.51 0.38
CA GLY A 130 0.28 12.70 0.89
C GLY A 130 0.62 11.20 0.82
N PRO A 131 -0.02 10.36 1.65
CA PRO A 131 -1.07 10.72 2.60
C PRO A 131 -0.59 11.27 3.95
N GLU A 132 0.71 11.17 4.25
CA GLU A 132 1.30 11.61 5.51
C GLU A 132 1.19 13.12 5.69
N ARG A 133 1.35 13.90 4.61
CA ARG A 133 1.25 15.36 4.61
C ARG A 133 0.22 15.84 3.60
N ASP A 134 -0.94 16.27 4.10
CA ASP A 134 -1.92 16.96 3.29
C ASP A 134 -1.61 18.46 3.18
N THR A 135 -0.61 18.78 2.36
CA THR A 135 -0.16 20.17 2.14
C THR A 135 -1.28 21.06 1.59
N TYR A 136 -2.22 20.47 0.84
CA TYR A 136 -3.23 21.18 0.09
C TYR A 136 -4.65 21.17 0.69
N GLY A 137 -4.86 20.39 1.75
CA GLY A 137 -6.18 20.20 2.36
C GLY A 137 -7.14 19.40 1.48
N LEU A 138 -6.62 18.48 0.65
CA LEU A 138 -7.43 17.73 -0.32
C LEU A 138 -8.06 16.47 0.28
N ASP A 139 -7.57 16.02 1.45
CA ASP A 139 -8.04 14.85 2.19
C ASP A 139 -8.35 15.24 3.66
N PRO A 140 -9.47 15.95 3.89
CA PRO A 140 -9.84 16.45 5.20
C PRO A 140 -10.29 15.37 6.19
N ASP A 141 -10.75 14.22 5.71
CA ASP A 141 -11.16 13.10 6.57
C ASP A 141 -9.99 12.18 6.95
N GLY A 142 -8.86 12.31 6.25
CA GLY A 142 -7.62 11.60 6.57
C GLY A 142 -7.69 10.13 6.20
N ASP A 143 -8.52 9.75 5.25
CA ASP A 143 -8.63 8.38 4.78
C ASP A 143 -7.58 8.00 3.73
N GLY A 144 -6.81 8.99 3.24
CA GLY A 144 -5.77 8.86 2.23
C GLY A 144 -6.26 9.10 0.79
N PHE A 145 -7.54 9.42 0.57
CA PHE A 145 -8.16 9.57 -0.74
C PHE A 145 -8.69 11.00 -0.95
N ALA A 146 -7.89 11.82 -1.62
CA ALA A 146 -8.21 13.20 -1.94
C ALA A 146 -9.42 13.34 -2.89
N CYS A 147 -10.22 14.39 -2.69
CA CYS A 147 -11.18 14.92 -3.66
C CYS A 147 -12.11 13.88 -4.32
N ALA A 148 -12.80 13.08 -3.49
CA ALA A 148 -13.74 12.03 -3.91
C ALA A 148 -13.12 10.88 -4.73
N TRP A 149 -11.79 10.74 -4.70
CA TRP A 149 -11.13 9.61 -5.35
C TRP A 149 -11.58 8.27 -4.76
N GLY A 150 -11.74 8.19 -3.44
CA GLY A 150 -12.23 7.00 -2.75
C GLY A 150 -13.62 6.57 -3.23
N GLU A 151 -14.53 7.53 -3.39
CA GLU A 151 -15.87 7.28 -3.93
C GLU A 151 -15.79 6.71 -5.37
N THR A 152 -14.91 7.28 -6.21
CA THR A 152 -14.70 6.80 -7.57
C THR A 152 -14.25 5.32 -7.59
N LEU A 153 -13.36 4.93 -6.67
CA LEU A 153 -12.88 3.56 -6.53
C LEU A 153 -13.98 2.61 -6.05
N GLN A 154 -14.76 3.01 -5.04
CA GLN A 154 -15.89 2.22 -4.54
C GLN A 154 -16.93 2.01 -5.64
N GLN A 155 -17.34 3.07 -6.34
CA GLN A 155 -18.29 2.96 -7.45
C GLN A 155 -17.79 2.02 -8.55
N ASN A 156 -16.49 2.06 -8.87
CA ASN A 156 -15.92 1.17 -9.89
C ASN A 156 -15.90 -0.29 -9.42
N ARG A 157 -15.53 -0.55 -8.15
CA ARG A 157 -15.58 -1.89 -7.54
C ARG A 157 -17.01 -2.43 -7.51
N ASP A 158 -17.97 -1.65 -7.05
CA ASP A 158 -19.35 -2.11 -6.88
C ASP A 158 -20.02 -2.39 -8.25
N LYS A 159 -19.70 -1.59 -9.28
CA LYS A 159 -20.06 -1.90 -10.68
C LYS A 159 -19.39 -3.17 -11.17
N SER A 160 -18.15 -3.42 -10.74
CA SER A 160 -17.47 -4.66 -11.07
C SER A 160 -18.15 -5.86 -10.43
N ASP A 161 -18.57 -5.79 -9.17
CA ASP A 161 -19.21 -6.91 -8.46
C ASP A 161 -20.59 -7.23 -9.04
N THR A 162 -21.33 -6.20 -9.46
CA THR A 162 -22.66 -6.35 -10.08
C THR A 162 -22.58 -6.88 -11.52
N THR A 163 -21.48 -6.62 -12.23
CA THR A 163 -21.24 -7.14 -13.59
C THR A 163 -20.27 -8.33 -13.62
N ALA A 164 -19.71 -8.70 -12.47
CA ALA A 164 -18.78 -9.79 -12.32
C ALA A 164 -19.53 -11.08 -12.59
N ARG A 165 -19.26 -11.64 -13.77
CA ARG A 165 -19.54 -13.06 -14.02
C ARG A 165 -18.92 -13.84 -12.86
N ARG A 166 -19.75 -14.61 -12.15
CA ARG A 166 -19.29 -15.44 -11.03
C ARG A 166 -18.47 -16.60 -11.60
N TYR A 167 -17.17 -16.37 -11.72
CA TYR A 167 -16.24 -17.38 -12.21
C TYR A 167 -16.08 -18.49 -11.16
N GLN A 168 -16.14 -19.72 -11.61
CA GLN A 168 -16.03 -20.94 -10.82
C GLN A 168 -14.86 -21.78 -11.35
N ARG A 169 -14.31 -22.63 -10.48
CA ARG A 169 -13.22 -23.55 -10.83
C ARG A 169 -13.76 -24.97 -10.77
N ASN A 170 -13.55 -25.76 -11.82
CA ASN A 170 -13.88 -27.19 -11.78
C ASN A 170 -12.75 -28.00 -11.13
N GLU A 171 -12.99 -29.28 -10.91
CA GLU A 171 -12.03 -30.25 -10.35
C GLU A 171 -10.70 -30.33 -11.11
N ASN A 172 -10.71 -30.03 -12.41
CA ASN A 172 -9.53 -30.02 -13.28
C ASN A 172 -8.79 -28.67 -13.27
N GLY A 173 -9.22 -27.71 -12.45
CA GLY A 173 -8.59 -26.40 -12.30
C GLY A 173 -8.93 -25.39 -13.41
N TYR A 174 -9.85 -25.71 -14.32
CA TYR A 174 -10.31 -24.80 -15.36
C TYR A 174 -11.31 -23.79 -14.80
N CYS A 175 -11.13 -22.55 -15.25
CA CYS A 175 -12.00 -21.44 -14.93
C CYS A 175 -13.18 -21.39 -15.89
N TYR A 176 -14.38 -21.17 -15.36
CA TYR A 176 -15.58 -20.99 -16.18
C TYR A 176 -16.58 -20.04 -15.52
N TYR A 177 -17.53 -19.51 -16.29
CA TYR A 177 -18.75 -18.92 -15.75
C TYR A 177 -19.96 -19.49 -16.47
N ASN A 178 -21.13 -19.43 -15.83
CA ASN A 178 -22.38 -19.86 -16.45
C ASN A 178 -23.05 -18.67 -17.15
N SER A 179 -23.52 -18.89 -18.37
CA SER A 179 -24.25 -17.91 -19.19
C SER A 179 -25.54 -18.57 -19.68
N GLY A 180 -26.61 -18.44 -18.89
CA GLY A 180 -27.80 -19.26 -19.08
C GLY A 180 -27.48 -20.73 -18.75
N GLU A 181 -27.72 -21.63 -19.70
CA GLU A 181 -27.40 -23.05 -19.58
C GLU A 181 -25.96 -23.39 -20.01
N ASP A 182 -25.28 -22.45 -20.67
CA ASP A 182 -23.93 -22.67 -21.19
C ASP A 182 -22.86 -22.43 -20.14
N ARG A 183 -21.80 -23.25 -20.23
CA ARG A 183 -20.58 -23.12 -19.43
C ARG A 183 -19.45 -22.60 -20.30
N ILE A 184 -19.02 -21.35 -20.04
CA ILE A 184 -17.98 -20.70 -20.83
C ILE A 184 -16.66 -20.75 -20.07
N TYR A 185 -15.68 -21.49 -20.61
CA TYR A 185 -14.34 -21.61 -20.05
C TYR A 185 -13.47 -20.39 -20.39
N VAL A 186 -12.66 -19.96 -19.42
CA VAL A 186 -11.80 -18.78 -19.55
C VAL A 186 -10.40 -19.07 -19.00
N SER A 187 -9.44 -18.18 -19.31
CA SER A 187 -8.09 -18.25 -18.76
C SER A 187 -8.09 -18.28 -17.23
N ARG A 188 -7.11 -18.98 -16.64
CA ARG A 188 -6.94 -19.08 -15.18
C ARG A 188 -6.80 -17.72 -14.49
N MET A 189 -6.37 -16.69 -15.22
CA MET A 189 -6.24 -15.31 -14.73
C MET A 189 -7.57 -14.67 -14.33
N PHE A 190 -8.72 -15.21 -14.78
CA PHE A 190 -10.04 -14.63 -14.51
C PHE A 190 -10.77 -15.22 -13.29
N CYS A 191 -10.30 -16.32 -12.67
CA CYS A 191 -10.82 -16.79 -11.36
C CYS A 191 -9.88 -16.46 -10.18
N ALA A 192 -9.17 -15.33 -10.27
CA ALA A 192 -8.34 -14.86 -9.16
C ALA A 192 -9.22 -14.32 -8.04
#